data_AF-A0A260YQU6-F1
#
_entry.id   AF-A0A260YQU6-F1
#
_cell.length_a   1.000
_cell.length_b   1.000
_cell.length_c   1.000
_cell.angle_alpha   90.00
_cell.angle_beta   90.00
_cell.angle_gamma   90.00
#
_symmetry.space_group_name_H-M   'P 1'
#
loop_
_entity.id
_entity.type
_entity.pdbx_description
1 polymer ?
#
loop_
_entity_poly.entity_id
_entity_poly.type
_entity_poly.pdbx_seq_one_letter_code
_entity_poly.pdbx_strand_id
1 'polypeptide(L)'
;SEQESDEEEEEDDSDEEPEQKQTKRRSVKAVTPNTVHRKIQSKNNGTKPQREYFSVKQREVLFNEFQRESDPSREQRKKIAEKTKLTVKQVTTWFRGQRYMKKNPDCKKNRGINKKSKKTYSYKQMKILTRAFEVNQNPCKKQREPLVAKTGLTDRQVMFWFRNRRERFNK
;
A
#
# COMPACT_ATOMS: atom_id res chain seq x y z
N SER A 1 -0.04 -7.06 -88.52
CA SER A 1 -0.66 -6.00 -87.71
C SER A 1 -1.54 -6.67 -86.69
N GLU A 2 -1.23 -6.44 -85.41
CA GLU A 2 -2.09 -6.45 -84.22
C GLU A 2 -3.20 -7.53 -84.18
N GLN A 3 -3.19 -8.42 -83.18
CA GLN A 3 -3.91 -8.10 -81.95
C GLN A 3 -3.32 -8.80 -80.71
N GLU A 4 -3.26 -7.99 -79.67
CA GLU A 4 -2.97 -8.20 -78.26
C GLU A 4 -4.21 -8.77 -77.53
N SER A 5 -4.00 -9.64 -76.55
CA SER A 5 -4.91 -10.03 -75.44
C SER A 5 -4.33 -11.27 -74.78
N ASP A 6 -4.37 -11.48 -73.48
CA ASP A 6 -4.58 -10.66 -72.29
C ASP A 6 -4.12 -11.57 -71.13
N GLU A 7 -3.69 -10.99 -70.03
CA GLU A 7 -3.19 -11.66 -68.83
C GLU A 7 -4.28 -12.47 -68.13
N GLU A 8 -3.97 -13.65 -67.59
CA GLU A 8 -4.49 -14.04 -66.27
C GLU A 8 -3.39 -14.79 -65.49
N GLU A 9 -2.98 -14.15 -64.41
CA GLU A 9 -2.10 -14.67 -63.37
C GLU A 9 -2.92 -15.56 -62.43
N GLU A 10 -2.44 -16.77 -62.17
CA GLU A 10 -2.91 -17.61 -61.07
C GLU A 10 -1.90 -17.45 -59.91
N GLU A 11 -2.27 -16.65 -58.91
CA GLU A 11 -1.58 -16.59 -57.62
C GLU A 11 -2.01 -17.79 -56.74
N ASP A 12 -1.14 -18.79 -56.60
CA ASP A 12 -1.25 -19.83 -55.57
C ASP A 12 -0.56 -19.35 -54.28
N ASP A 13 -1.40 -18.89 -53.34
CA ASP A 13 -1.08 -18.57 -51.96
C ASP A 13 -0.81 -19.87 -51.18
N SER A 14 0.47 -20.18 -50.96
CA SER A 14 0.87 -21.21 -49.98
C SER A 14 1.83 -20.61 -48.95
N ASP A 15 1.18 -20.22 -47.85
CA ASP A 15 1.64 -19.84 -46.51
C ASP A 15 2.97 -20.49 -46.08
N GLU A 16 4.08 -19.75 -46.17
CA GLU A 16 5.38 -20.14 -45.62
C GLU A 16 5.45 -19.76 -44.12
N GLU A 17 5.18 -20.75 -43.27
CA GLU A 17 5.31 -20.66 -41.80
C GLU A 17 6.80 -20.48 -41.40
N PRO A 18 7.23 -19.35 -40.80
CA PRO A 18 8.63 -19.20 -40.42
C PRO A 18 8.97 -19.99 -39.15
N GLU A 19 9.83 -20.98 -39.35
CA GLU A 19 10.50 -21.80 -38.33
C GLU A 19 10.96 -21.02 -37.08
N GLN A 20 10.53 -21.46 -35.90
CA GLN A 20 11.10 -21.05 -34.62
C GLN A 20 12.51 -21.61 -34.43
N LYS A 21 13.52 -20.81 -34.76
CA LYS A 21 14.92 -21.09 -34.40
C LYS A 21 15.10 -21.08 -32.88
N GLN A 22 15.16 -22.28 -32.28
CA GLN A 22 15.59 -22.50 -30.90
C GLN A 22 17.06 -22.08 -30.71
N THR A 23 17.27 -20.86 -30.20
CA THR A 23 18.59 -20.42 -29.73
C THR A 23 18.86 -21.00 -28.34
N LYS A 24 19.73 -22.01 -28.26
CA LYS A 24 20.26 -22.54 -26.98
C LYS A 24 21.07 -21.45 -26.28
N ARG A 25 20.48 -20.76 -25.31
CA ARG A 25 21.20 -19.83 -24.41
C ARG A 25 22.13 -20.64 -23.50
N ARG A 26 23.44 -20.50 -23.69
CA ARG A 26 24.47 -20.97 -22.74
C ARG A 26 24.20 -20.35 -21.36
N SER A 27 24.00 -21.19 -20.36
CA SER A 27 23.82 -20.77 -18.97
C SER A 27 25.16 -20.31 -18.39
N VAL A 28 25.38 -18.99 -18.35
CA VAL A 28 26.47 -18.40 -17.57
C VAL A 28 25.99 -18.25 -16.13
N LYS A 29 26.65 -18.94 -15.20
CA LYS A 29 26.36 -18.84 -13.76
C LYS A 29 26.74 -17.43 -13.29
N ALA A 30 25.75 -16.59 -13.06
CA ALA A 30 25.96 -15.23 -12.55
C ALA A 30 26.59 -15.29 -11.16
N VAL A 31 27.85 -14.84 -11.04
CA VAL A 31 28.47 -14.54 -9.75
C VAL A 31 27.87 -13.22 -9.27
N THR A 32 26.89 -13.31 -8.37
CA THR A 32 26.38 -12.13 -7.66
C THR A 32 27.44 -11.67 -6.66
N PRO A 33 27.95 -10.42 -6.70
CA PRO A 33 28.74 -9.91 -5.60
C PRO A 33 27.81 -9.78 -4.38
N ASN A 34 28.18 -10.47 -3.30
CA ASN A 34 27.49 -10.40 -2.01
C ASN A 34 27.43 -8.94 -1.54
N THR A 35 26.30 -8.30 -1.82
CA THR A 35 26.02 -6.95 -1.35
C THR A 35 25.73 -7.05 0.14
N VAL A 36 26.76 -6.76 0.94
CA VAL A 36 26.65 -6.63 2.39
C VAL A 36 25.56 -5.60 2.68
N HIS A 37 24.43 -6.06 3.21
CA HIS A 37 23.37 -5.19 3.71
C HIS A 37 23.92 -4.37 4.89
N ARG A 38 24.48 -3.19 4.60
CA ARG A 38 24.89 -2.22 5.60
C ARG A 38 23.61 -1.77 6.33
N LYS A 39 23.39 -2.30 7.53
CA LYS A 39 22.35 -1.81 8.44
C LYS A 39 22.66 -0.34 8.76
N ILE A 40 22.10 0.58 7.97
CA ILE A 40 22.00 1.98 8.37
C ILE A 40 21.04 1.98 9.56
N GLN A 41 21.62 2.04 10.76
CA GLN A 41 20.88 2.28 11.98
C GLN A 41 20.26 3.69 11.87
N SER A 42 19.01 3.76 11.42
CA SER A 42 18.23 4.98 11.51
C SER A 42 17.93 5.25 12.98
N LYS A 43 18.81 6.00 13.64
CA LYS A 43 18.55 6.60 14.94
C LYS A 43 17.62 7.82 14.74
N ASN A 44 16.34 7.56 14.50
CA ASN A 44 15.31 8.60 14.55
C ASN A 44 14.38 8.29 15.73
N ASN A 45 14.55 9.04 16.83
CA ASN A 45 13.71 8.98 18.02
C ASN A 45 12.25 9.26 17.62
N GLY A 46 11.46 8.19 17.58
CA GLY A 46 10.20 8.14 16.86
C GLY A 46 8.97 8.51 17.68
N THR A 47 8.62 9.78 17.74
CA THR A 47 7.20 10.12 17.60
C THR A 47 6.84 9.91 16.14
N LYS A 48 6.15 8.79 15.83
CA LYS A 48 5.57 8.58 14.50
C LYS A 48 4.83 9.86 14.10
N PRO A 49 5.08 10.45 12.93
CA PRO A 49 4.41 11.69 12.55
C PRO A 49 2.90 11.47 12.64
N GLN A 50 2.24 12.27 13.47
CA GLN A 50 0.79 12.32 13.55
C GLN A 50 0.28 12.52 12.12
N ARG A 51 -0.72 11.75 11.72
CA ARG A 51 -1.31 11.92 10.39
C ARG A 51 -2.04 13.25 10.38
N GLU A 52 -1.39 14.29 9.89
CA GLU A 52 -2.01 15.58 9.68
C GLU A 52 -3.08 15.46 8.60
N TYR A 53 -4.31 15.83 8.96
CA TYR A 53 -5.43 15.89 8.05
C TYR A 53 -5.42 17.25 7.35
N PHE A 54 -5.64 17.26 6.04
CA PHE A 54 -5.82 18.52 5.32
C PHE A 54 -7.04 19.28 5.87
N SER A 55 -6.87 20.58 6.09
CA SER A 55 -7.96 21.48 6.44
C SER A 55 -9.08 21.42 5.39
N VAL A 56 -10.28 21.89 5.76
CA VAL A 56 -11.41 21.96 4.84
C VAL A 56 -11.05 22.80 3.61
N LYS A 57 -10.42 23.96 3.82
CA LYS A 57 -10.01 24.85 2.74
C LYS A 57 -8.97 24.24 1.80
N GLN A 58 -7.97 23.54 2.35
CA GLN A 58 -6.98 22.82 1.54
C GLN A 58 -7.65 21.73 0.69
N ARG A 59 -8.62 21.01 1.24
CA ARG A 59 -9.37 19.98 0.52
C ARG A 59 -10.21 20.56 -0.61
N GLU A 60 -10.92 21.66 -0.38
CA GLU A 60 -11.70 22.35 -1.43
C GLU A 60 -10.83 22.72 -2.62
N VAL A 61 -9.68 23.36 -2.38
CA VAL A 61 -8.76 23.75 -3.47
C VAL A 61 -8.28 22.52 -4.24
N LEU A 62 -7.88 21.46 -3.54
CA LEU A 62 -7.46 20.20 -4.18
C LEU A 62 -8.59 19.56 -5.00
N PHE A 63 -9.82 19.54 -4.48
CA PHE A 63 -10.98 18.99 -5.18
C PHE A 63 -11.34 19.81 -6.42
N ASN A 64 -11.37 21.14 -6.31
CA ASN A 64 -11.68 22.01 -7.44
C ASN A 64 -10.65 21.85 -8.57
N GLU A 65 -9.36 21.81 -8.24
CA GLU A 65 -8.31 21.59 -9.25
C GLU A 65 -8.38 20.16 -9.84
N PHE A 66 -8.79 19.15 -9.05
CA PHE A 66 -9.01 17.79 -9.56
C PHE A 66 -10.19 17.65 -10.51
N GLN A 67 -11.27 18.43 -10.30
CA GLN A 67 -12.40 18.46 -11.23
C GLN A 67 -12.00 19.06 -12.57
N ARG A 68 -11.10 20.05 -12.55
CA ARG A 68 -10.57 20.67 -13.77
C ARG A 68 -9.58 19.75 -14.48
N GLU A 69 -8.61 19.20 -13.75
CA GLU A 69 -7.60 18.30 -14.29
C GLU A 69 -7.29 17.15 -13.33
N SER A 70 -7.58 15.92 -13.76
CA SER A 70 -7.35 14.73 -12.93
C SER A 70 -5.88 14.27 -12.90
N ASP A 71 -5.05 14.72 -13.85
CA ASP A 71 -3.60 14.49 -13.89
C ASP A 71 -2.79 15.76 -14.12
N PRO A 72 -2.65 16.61 -13.09
CA PRO A 72 -1.89 17.84 -13.22
C PRO A 72 -0.40 17.56 -13.46
N SER A 73 0.18 18.35 -14.36
CA SER A 73 1.63 18.43 -14.61
C SER A 73 2.42 18.74 -13.32
N ARG A 74 3.75 18.59 -13.39
CA ARG A 74 4.64 18.89 -12.28
C ARG A 74 4.53 20.35 -11.81
N GLU A 75 4.43 21.28 -12.77
CA GLU A 75 4.32 22.71 -12.47
C GLU A 75 2.98 23.07 -11.84
N GLN A 76 1.88 22.48 -12.32
CA GLN A 76 0.56 22.68 -11.71
C GLN A 76 0.53 22.13 -10.28
N ARG A 77 1.15 20.97 -10.02
CA ARG A 77 1.27 20.44 -8.65
C ARG A 77 2.07 21.37 -7.74
N LYS A 78 3.10 22.05 -8.25
CA LYS A 78 3.86 23.05 -7.50
C LYS A 78 3.00 24.28 -7.17
N LYS A 79 2.26 24.82 -8.13
CA LYS A 79 1.31 25.93 -7.90
C LYS A 79 0.25 25.57 -6.85
N ILE A 80 -0.29 24.35 -6.91
CA ILE A 80 -1.29 23.87 -5.92
C ILE A 80 -0.65 23.73 -4.53
N ALA A 81 0.58 23.24 -4.45
CA ALA A 81 1.34 23.13 -3.21
C ALA A 81 1.54 24.50 -2.56
N GLU A 82 1.93 25.51 -3.34
CA GLU A 82 2.06 26.90 -2.89
C GLU A 82 0.72 27.46 -2.38
N LYS A 83 -0.36 27.32 -3.16
CA LYS A 83 -1.71 27.78 -2.77
C LYS A 83 -2.23 27.12 -1.49
N THR A 84 -1.95 25.83 -1.29
CA THR A 84 -2.47 25.03 -0.17
C THR A 84 -1.52 24.99 1.03
N LYS A 85 -0.32 25.57 0.91
CA LYS A 85 0.78 25.44 1.88
C LYS A 85 1.07 23.97 2.21
N LEU A 86 0.96 23.10 1.22
CA LEU A 86 1.28 21.67 1.32
C LEU A 86 2.57 21.39 0.57
N THR A 87 3.20 20.26 0.86
CA THR A 87 4.34 19.80 0.05
C THR A 87 3.86 19.25 -1.29
N VAL A 88 4.69 19.39 -2.33
CA VAL A 88 4.44 18.80 -3.67
C VAL A 88 4.19 17.29 -3.57
N LYS A 89 4.85 16.61 -2.62
CA LYS A 89 4.66 15.17 -2.34
C LYS A 89 3.27 14.86 -1.79
N GLN A 90 2.74 15.68 -0.87
CA GLN A 90 1.37 15.55 -0.34
C GLN A 90 0.34 15.74 -1.45
N VAL A 91 0.50 16.79 -2.27
CA VAL A 91 -0.37 17.07 -3.43
C VAL A 91 -0.31 15.90 -4.42
N THR A 92 0.88 15.48 -4.84
CA THR A 92 1.06 14.36 -5.79
C THR A 92 0.42 13.07 -5.26
N THR A 93 0.64 12.74 -4.00
CA THR A 93 0.08 11.53 -3.36
C THR A 93 -1.45 11.62 -3.28
N TRP A 94 -1.99 12.81 -3.01
CA TRP A 94 -3.42 13.03 -2.98
C TRP A 94 -4.04 12.84 -4.38
N PHE A 95 -3.49 13.45 -5.43
CA PHE A 95 -3.98 13.29 -6.81
C PHE A 95 -3.91 11.83 -7.28
N ARG A 96 -2.80 11.13 -6.99
CA ARG A 96 -2.68 9.68 -7.23
C ARG A 96 -3.78 8.89 -6.50
N GLY A 97 -4.02 9.24 -5.23
CA GLY A 97 -5.07 8.64 -4.43
C GLY A 97 -6.46 8.87 -5.01
N GLN A 98 -6.76 10.09 -5.48
CA GLN A 98 -8.05 10.43 -6.09
C GLN A 98 -8.27 9.71 -7.41
N ARG A 99 -7.26 9.64 -8.29
CA ARG A 99 -7.34 8.83 -9.52
C ARG A 99 -7.58 7.36 -9.23
N TYR A 100 -6.87 6.81 -8.25
CA TYR A 100 -7.07 5.43 -7.82
C TYR A 100 -8.50 5.20 -7.28
N MET A 101 -9.09 6.18 -6.57
CA MET A 101 -10.51 6.12 -6.15
C MET A 101 -11.48 6.19 -7.32
N LYS A 102 -11.21 7.04 -8.32
CA LYS A 102 -12.04 7.17 -9.53
C LYS A 102 -12.02 5.88 -10.36
N LYS A 103 -10.86 5.21 -10.46
CA LYS A 103 -10.69 3.94 -11.18
C LYS A 103 -11.25 2.73 -10.42
N ASN A 104 -11.30 2.78 -9.08
CA ASN A 104 -11.75 1.67 -8.24
C ASN A 104 -12.88 2.12 -7.31
N PRO A 105 -14.11 2.34 -7.80
CA PRO A 105 -15.21 2.84 -6.98
C PRO A 105 -15.54 1.93 -5.76
N ASP A 106 -15.30 0.62 -5.87
CA ASP A 106 -15.54 -0.32 -4.77
C ASP A 106 -14.56 -0.18 -3.60
N CYS A 107 -13.36 0.37 -3.84
CA CYS A 107 -12.45 0.66 -2.73
C CYS A 107 -12.97 1.82 -1.86
N LYS A 108 -13.86 2.69 -2.37
CA LYS A 108 -14.55 3.74 -1.59
C LYS A 108 -15.57 3.12 -0.62
N LYS A 109 -16.35 2.15 -1.08
CA LYS A 109 -17.27 1.34 -0.25
C LYS A 109 -16.49 0.57 0.83
N ASN A 110 -15.36 -0.01 0.43
CA ASN A 110 -14.52 -0.83 1.30
C ASN A 110 -13.62 -0.05 2.28
N ARG A 111 -13.42 1.26 2.14
CA ARG A 111 -12.66 2.04 3.14
C ARG A 111 -13.40 2.20 4.48
N GLY A 112 -14.73 2.16 4.44
CA GLY A 112 -15.59 2.09 5.64
C GLY A 112 -15.92 0.65 6.05
N ILE A 113 -16.12 -0.24 5.07
CA ILE A 113 -16.59 -1.62 5.30
C ILE A 113 -15.43 -2.59 5.64
N ASN A 114 -14.26 -2.47 5.01
CA ASN A 114 -13.07 -3.31 5.30
C ASN A 114 -12.18 -2.76 6.40
N LYS A 115 -12.53 -1.62 7.00
CA LYS A 115 -11.99 -1.25 8.31
C LYS A 115 -12.71 -2.14 9.31
N LYS A 116 -12.34 -3.45 9.35
CA LYS A 116 -12.83 -4.46 10.29
C LYS A 116 -13.19 -3.72 11.56
N SER A 117 -14.49 -3.62 11.87
CA SER A 117 -15.00 -2.89 13.02
C SER A 117 -14.03 -3.19 14.15
N LYS A 118 -13.36 -2.14 14.64
CA LYS A 118 -12.19 -2.33 15.49
C LYS A 118 -12.70 -3.11 16.70
N LYS A 119 -12.42 -4.42 16.75
CA LYS A 119 -12.98 -5.30 17.80
C LYS A 119 -12.49 -4.73 19.12
N THR A 120 -13.41 -4.11 19.83
CA THR A 120 -13.15 -3.52 21.14
C THR A 120 -13.30 -4.65 22.15
N TYR A 121 -12.32 -4.79 23.04
CA TYR A 121 -12.38 -5.80 24.08
C TYR A 121 -13.55 -5.48 25.03
N SER A 122 -14.28 -6.52 25.44
CA SER A 122 -15.34 -6.39 26.44
C SER A 122 -14.79 -5.85 27.77
N TYR A 123 -15.64 -5.22 28.57
CA TYR A 123 -15.28 -4.75 29.92
C TYR A 123 -14.65 -5.85 30.77
N LYS A 124 -15.22 -7.07 30.76
CA LYS A 124 -14.67 -8.23 31.49
C LYS A 124 -13.25 -8.57 31.04
N GLN A 125 -13.01 -8.61 29.72
CA GLN A 125 -11.69 -8.87 29.15
C GLN A 125 -10.69 -7.78 29.55
N MET A 126 -11.09 -6.51 29.47
CA MET A 126 -10.25 -5.38 29.84
C MET A 126 -9.86 -5.41 31.31
N LYS A 127 -10.81 -5.72 32.22
CA LYS A 127 -10.57 -5.82 33.66
C LYS A 127 -9.53 -6.89 33.98
N ILE A 128 -9.65 -8.07 33.38
CA ILE A 128 -8.69 -9.18 33.55
C ILE A 128 -7.29 -8.78 33.07
N LEU A 129 -7.19 -8.23 31.86
CA LEU A 129 -5.91 -7.83 31.27
C LEU A 129 -5.25 -6.69 32.04
N THR A 130 -6.04 -5.73 32.54
CA THR A 130 -5.53 -4.60 33.34
C THR A 130 -4.99 -5.06 34.68
N ARG A 131 -5.72 -5.92 35.42
CA ARG A 131 -5.22 -6.51 36.68
C ARG A 131 -3.94 -7.32 36.46
N ALA A 132 -3.85 -8.08 35.37
CA ALA A 132 -2.64 -8.83 35.04
C ALA A 132 -1.45 -7.91 34.70
N PHE A 133 -1.72 -6.77 34.05
CA PHE A 133 -0.70 -5.77 33.71
C PHE A 133 -0.09 -5.09 34.94
N GLU A 134 -0.88 -4.85 35.97
CA GLU A 134 -0.42 -4.29 37.25
C GLU A 134 0.62 -5.21 37.93
N VAL A 135 0.44 -6.52 37.80
CA VAL A 135 1.36 -7.52 38.38
C VAL A 135 2.59 -7.74 37.51
N ASN A 136 2.41 -7.90 36.19
CA ASN A 136 3.51 -8.10 35.25
C ASN A 136 3.20 -7.49 33.89
N GLN A 137 3.98 -6.46 33.52
CA GLN A 137 3.83 -5.76 32.24
C GLN A 137 4.41 -6.52 31.04
N ASN A 138 5.26 -7.53 31.28
CA ASN A 138 5.99 -8.31 30.28
C ASN A 138 5.75 -9.83 30.44
N PRO A 139 4.50 -10.33 30.32
CA PRO A 139 4.22 -11.74 30.49
C PRO A 139 4.82 -12.58 29.34
N CYS A 140 5.55 -13.64 29.70
CA CYS A 140 6.04 -14.65 28.76
C CYS A 140 4.88 -15.54 28.26
N LYS A 141 5.14 -16.45 27.31
CA LYS A 141 4.09 -17.30 26.71
C LYS A 141 3.29 -18.09 27.77
N LYS A 142 3.99 -18.77 28.68
CA LYS A 142 3.37 -19.53 29.79
C LYS A 142 2.51 -18.64 30.70
N GLN A 143 2.94 -17.40 30.94
CA GLN A 143 2.18 -16.44 31.77
C GLN A 143 0.94 -15.87 31.04
N ARG A 144 0.87 -15.94 29.70
CA ARG A 144 -0.30 -15.51 28.92
C ARG A 144 -1.35 -16.61 28.77
N GLU A 145 -0.99 -17.89 28.86
CA GLU A 145 -1.93 -19.02 28.80
C GLU A 145 -3.14 -18.87 29.74
N PRO A 146 -3.00 -18.52 31.04
CA PRO A 146 -4.17 -18.31 31.89
C PRO A 146 -5.01 -17.09 31.48
N LEU A 147 -4.42 -16.09 30.84
CA LEU A 147 -5.16 -14.92 30.34
C LEU A 147 -5.96 -15.26 29.09
N VAL A 148 -5.39 -16.07 28.19
CA VAL A 148 -6.08 -16.63 27.02
C VAL A 148 -7.31 -17.40 27.46
N ALA A 149 -7.15 -18.33 28.43
CA ALA A 149 -8.25 -19.12 28.96
C ALA A 149 -9.36 -18.25 29.59
N LYS A 150 -8.99 -17.25 30.40
CA LYS A 150 -9.97 -16.38 31.10
C LYS A 150 -10.67 -15.36 30.19
N THR A 151 -10.03 -14.93 29.10
CA THR A 151 -10.56 -13.86 28.23
C THR A 151 -11.17 -14.38 26.92
N GLY A 152 -10.88 -15.63 26.55
CA GLY A 152 -11.26 -16.20 25.24
C GLY A 152 -10.55 -15.53 24.05
N LEU A 153 -9.50 -14.75 24.30
CA LEU A 153 -8.69 -14.10 23.27
C LEU A 153 -7.56 -15.01 22.83
N THR A 154 -7.12 -14.88 21.58
CA THR A 154 -5.93 -15.60 21.10
C THR A 154 -4.66 -15.08 21.79
N ASP A 155 -3.62 -15.93 21.92
CA ASP A 155 -2.33 -15.51 22.50
C ASP A 155 -1.76 -14.26 21.81
N ARG A 156 -1.91 -14.18 20.49
CA ARG A 156 -1.49 -13.01 19.70
C ARG A 156 -2.24 -11.74 20.08
N GLN A 157 -3.55 -11.83 20.34
CA GLN A 157 -4.35 -10.68 20.79
C GLN A 157 -3.94 -10.22 22.19
N VAL A 158 -3.70 -11.15 23.12
CA VAL A 158 -3.20 -10.84 24.46
C VAL A 158 -1.81 -10.20 24.37
N MET A 159 -0.88 -10.81 23.64
CA MET A 159 0.47 -10.27 23.41
C MET A 159 0.43 -8.84 22.84
N PHE A 160 -0.40 -8.58 21.82
CA PHE A 160 -0.54 -7.23 21.27
C PHE A 160 -1.22 -6.27 22.22
N TRP A 161 -2.16 -6.72 23.05
CA TRP A 161 -2.76 -5.88 24.07
C TRP A 161 -1.69 -5.37 25.04
N PHE A 162 -0.82 -6.26 25.57
CA PHE A 162 0.26 -5.88 26.48
C PHE A 162 1.26 -4.94 25.82
N ARG A 163 1.67 -5.23 24.57
CA ARG A 163 2.55 -4.33 23.81
C ARG A 163 1.94 -2.95 23.63
N ASN A 164 0.69 -2.87 23.16
CA ASN A 164 -0.01 -1.61 22.93
C ASN A 164 -0.29 -0.86 24.24
N ARG A 165 -0.49 -1.57 25.36
CA ARG A 165 -0.66 -0.98 26.69
C ARG A 165 0.64 -0.31 27.15
N ARG A 166 1.78 -0.99 27.00
CA ARG A 166 3.12 -0.40 27.29
C ARG A 166 3.43 0.80 26.39
N GLU A 167 3.15 0.72 25.09
CA GLU A 167 3.35 1.85 24.16
C GLU A 167 2.54 3.10 24.53
N ARG A 168 1.44 2.95 25.28
CA ARG A 168 0.65 4.08 25.80
C ARG A 168 1.06 4.49 27.21
N PHE A 169 1.64 3.60 27.99
CA PHE A 169 2.10 3.87 29.34
C PHE A 169 3.44 4.60 29.36
N ASN A 170 4.30 4.31 28.38
CA ASN A 170 5.63 4.91 28.24
C ASN A 170 5.65 6.20 27.40
N LYS A 171 4.48 6.77 27.10
CA LYS A 171 4.31 8.03 26.38
C LYS A 171 3.73 9.06 27.33
#